data_AF-A0A1I1N7S8-F1
#
_entry.id   AF-A0A1I1N7S8-F1
#
_cell.length_a   1.000
_cell.length_b   1.000
_cell.length_c   1.000
_cell.angle_alpha   90.00
_cell.angle_beta   90.00
_cell.angle_gamma   90.00
#
_symmetry.space_group_name_H-M   'P 1'
#
loop_
_entity.id
_entity.type
_entity.pdbx_description
1 polymer ?
#
loop_
_entity_poly.entity_id
_entity_poly.type
_entity_poly.pdbx_seq_one_letter_code
_entity_poly.pdbx_strand_id
1 'polypeptide(L)'
;MLIGLNIISCSRLTYSGFWLRYKSDQITEQKNDQGPWGGTLAINWKAKPDEQFKIAQLKKIAEKNDWKLIDSIPIKRTEIKNMTELNQPIIRVPLKNFEPNSKNADYKSQPLPRWINIDSKLYRFKTNRLIFDSRTDDSTNENGFILLSENGMEMSVYQVWGE
;
A
#
# COMPACT_ATOMS: atom_id res chain seq x y z
N MET A 1 38.67 -15.87 -27.24
CA MET A 1 37.28 -16.30 -26.99
C MET A 1 36.78 -15.50 -25.79
N LEU A 2 36.07 -14.39 -26.03
CA LEU A 2 35.56 -13.52 -24.97
C LEU A 2 34.32 -14.17 -24.33
N ILE A 3 34.38 -14.49 -23.04
CA ILE A 3 33.20 -14.77 -22.23
C ILE A 3 32.68 -13.40 -21.76
N GLY A 4 31.74 -12.83 -22.53
CA GLY A 4 31.01 -11.64 -22.10
C GLY A 4 30.05 -12.03 -20.99
N LEU A 5 30.40 -11.71 -19.74
CA LEU A 5 29.45 -11.66 -18.63
C LEU A 5 28.42 -10.57 -18.97
N ASN A 6 27.29 -10.98 -19.51
CA ASN A 6 26.10 -10.14 -19.55
C ASN A 6 25.62 -10.01 -18.10
N ILE A 7 26.05 -8.95 -17.43
CA ILE A 7 25.34 -8.39 -16.28
C ILE A 7 23.99 -7.90 -16.81
N ILE A 8 23.03 -8.82 -16.89
CA ILE A 8 21.62 -8.46 -16.96
C ILE A 8 21.35 -7.83 -15.61
N SER A 9 21.58 -6.52 -15.54
CA SER A 9 21.07 -5.66 -14.49
C SER A 9 19.57 -5.87 -14.54
N CYS A 10 19.09 -6.77 -13.68
CA CYS A 10 17.69 -6.92 -13.38
C CYS A 10 17.32 -5.60 -12.74
N SER A 11 16.95 -4.61 -13.57
CA SER A 11 16.41 -3.35 -13.10
C SER A 11 15.19 -3.77 -12.29
N ARG A 12 15.34 -3.81 -10.96
CA ARG A 12 14.26 -4.01 -10.00
C ARG A 12 13.34 -2.80 -10.10
N LEU A 13 12.67 -2.66 -11.24
CA LEU A 13 11.42 -1.94 -11.36
C LEU A 13 10.47 -2.75 -10.50
N THR A 14 10.45 -2.41 -9.21
CA THR A 14 9.40 -2.84 -8.30
C THR A 14 8.09 -2.46 -8.99
N TYR A 15 7.13 -3.39 -9.03
CA TYR A 15 5.90 -3.24 -9.81
C TYR A 15 5.02 -2.08 -9.30
N SER A 16 5.31 -1.60 -8.09
CA SER A 16 4.75 -0.39 -7.48
C SER A 16 5.77 0.73 -7.30
N GLY A 17 6.94 0.58 -7.90
CA GLY A 17 8.01 1.58 -7.92
C GLY A 17 7.63 2.86 -8.67
N PHE A 18 6.55 2.84 -9.45
CA PHE A 18 6.00 4.07 -10.03
C PHE A 18 5.56 5.06 -8.95
N TRP A 19 5.12 4.57 -7.78
CA TRP A 19 4.79 5.43 -6.65
C TRP A 19 6.01 6.20 -6.15
N LEU A 20 7.20 5.59 -6.15
CA LEU A 20 8.45 6.26 -5.73
C LEU A 20 8.81 7.48 -6.61
N ARG A 21 8.24 7.57 -7.82
CA ARG A 21 8.42 8.71 -8.73
C ARG A 21 7.35 9.78 -8.56
N TYR A 22 6.22 9.45 -7.96
CA TYR A 22 5.13 10.40 -7.74
C TYR A 22 5.47 11.34 -6.60
N LYS A 23 5.64 12.64 -6.92
CA LYS A 23 5.96 13.70 -5.94
C LYS A 23 7.05 13.26 -4.95
N SER A 24 8.15 12.75 -5.50
CA SER A 24 9.22 12.12 -4.71
C SER A 24 9.84 13.04 -3.67
N ASP A 25 9.80 14.35 -3.92
CA ASP A 25 10.23 15.41 -2.99
C ASP A 25 9.29 15.60 -1.78
N GLN A 26 8.12 14.96 -1.79
CA GLN A 26 7.14 14.97 -0.70
C GLN A 26 7.10 13.65 0.07
N ILE A 27 7.91 12.65 -0.32
CA ILE A 27 8.04 11.40 0.42
C ILE A 27 8.73 11.69 1.75
N THR A 28 8.08 11.31 2.86
CA THR A 28 8.67 11.44 4.19
C THR A 28 9.24 10.13 4.70
N GLU A 29 8.64 9.00 4.33
CA GLU A 29 8.97 7.68 4.85
C GLU A 29 8.76 6.63 3.77
N GLN A 30 9.60 5.59 3.78
CA GLN A 30 9.42 4.43 2.92
C GLN A 30 9.96 3.16 3.58
N LYS A 31 9.25 2.05 3.39
CA LYS A 31 9.71 0.69 3.68
C LYS A 31 9.45 -0.17 2.46
N ASN A 32 10.44 -0.95 2.08
CA ASN A 32 10.36 -1.84 0.94
C ASN A 32 11.04 -3.16 1.31
N ASP A 33 10.22 -4.16 1.63
CA ASP A 33 10.68 -5.52 1.89
C ASP A 33 10.48 -6.36 0.62
N GLN A 34 11.54 -7.03 0.19
CA GLN A 34 11.61 -7.79 -1.05
C GLN A 34 12.11 -9.21 -0.73
N GLY A 35 11.33 -9.91 0.08
CA GLY A 35 11.61 -11.29 0.47
C GLY A 35 11.55 -12.26 -0.72
N PRO A 36 12.15 -13.46 -0.55
CA PRO A 36 12.21 -14.48 -1.60
C PRO A 36 10.82 -15.03 -1.98
N TRP A 37 9.86 -14.98 -1.06
CA TRP A 37 8.51 -15.55 -1.23
C TRP A 37 7.41 -14.48 -1.35
N GLY A 38 7.77 -13.21 -1.22
CA GLY A 38 6.80 -12.13 -1.14
C GLY A 38 7.43 -10.86 -0.59
N GLY A 39 6.63 -9.82 -0.47
CA GLY A 39 7.14 -8.55 0.03
C GLY A 39 6.07 -7.52 0.27
N THR A 40 6.54 -6.40 0.82
CA THR A 40 5.70 -5.27 1.16
C THR A 40 6.33 -3.97 0.68
N LEU A 41 5.47 -3.06 0.24
CA LEU A 41 5.84 -1.67 -0.01
C LEU A 41 4.95 -0.81 0.85
N ALA A 42 5.54 0.12 1.60
CA ALA A 42 4.85 1.15 2.34
C ALA A 42 5.55 2.48 2.10
N ILE A 43 4.86 3.48 1.60
CA ILE A 43 5.43 4.81 1.33
C ILE A 43 4.48 5.87 1.90
N ASN A 44 5.02 6.91 2.51
CA ASN A 44 4.25 8.04 3.02
C ASN A 44 4.65 9.35 2.36
N TRP A 45 3.66 10.23 2.18
CA TRP A 45 3.85 11.59 1.70
C TRP A 45 3.18 12.61 2.63
N LYS A 46 3.76 13.81 2.66
CA LYS A 46 3.12 15.01 3.19
C LYS A 46 3.06 16.09 2.12
N ALA A 47 1.88 16.65 1.91
CA ALA A 47 1.68 17.70 0.93
C ALA A 47 2.40 18.99 1.36
N LYS A 48 2.82 19.78 0.37
CA LYS A 48 3.27 21.15 0.60
C LYS A 48 2.08 22.04 1.02
N PRO A 49 2.31 23.21 1.66
CA PRO A 49 1.24 24.04 2.21
C PRO A 49 0.09 24.39 1.25
N ASP A 50 0.39 24.56 -0.04
CA ASP A 50 -0.60 24.94 -1.07
C ASP A 50 -1.05 23.77 -1.95
N GLU A 51 -0.77 22.54 -1.51
CA GLU A 51 -1.08 21.31 -2.25
C GLU A 51 -1.97 20.38 -1.45
N GLN A 52 -2.72 19.54 -2.16
CA GLN A 52 -3.51 18.47 -1.57
C GLN A 52 -3.48 17.25 -2.48
N PHE A 53 -3.33 16.08 -1.87
CA PHE A 53 -3.55 14.81 -2.55
C PHE A 53 -5.05 14.61 -2.79
N LYS A 54 -5.42 14.33 -4.04
CA LYS A 54 -6.81 14.11 -4.44
C LYS A 54 -6.96 12.72 -5.02
N ILE A 55 -7.93 11.95 -4.52
CA ILE A 55 -8.15 10.58 -5.00
C ILE A 55 -8.39 10.53 -6.52
N ALA A 56 -9.04 11.53 -7.11
CA ALA A 56 -9.25 11.59 -8.56
C ALA A 56 -7.94 11.61 -9.37
N GLN A 57 -6.87 12.22 -8.83
CA GLN A 57 -5.55 12.22 -9.45
C GLN A 57 -4.82 10.90 -9.17
N LEU A 58 -4.83 10.43 -7.91
CA LEU A 58 -4.18 9.18 -7.52
C LEU A 58 -4.75 7.98 -8.29
N LYS A 59 -6.08 7.94 -8.49
CA LYS A 59 -6.77 6.93 -9.31
C LYS A 59 -6.24 6.91 -10.75
N LYS A 60 -6.06 8.06 -11.39
CA LYS A 60 -5.52 8.13 -12.76
C LYS A 60 -4.09 7.60 -12.84
N ILE A 61 -3.28 7.87 -11.82
CA ILE A 61 -1.90 7.38 -11.75
C ILE A 61 -1.89 5.85 -11.53
N ALA A 62 -2.72 5.37 -10.61
CA ALA A 62 -2.92 3.96 -10.34
C ALA A 62 -3.37 3.21 -11.62
N GLU A 63 -4.42 3.68 -12.29
CA GLU A 63 -4.97 3.03 -13.49
C GLU A 63 -3.97 2.97 -14.66
N LYS A 64 -3.13 4.01 -14.82
CA LYS A 64 -2.03 4.01 -15.80
C LYS A 64 -0.94 2.97 -15.52
N ASN A 65 -0.91 2.42 -14.30
CA ASN A 65 0.04 1.41 -13.85
C ASN A 65 -0.68 0.12 -13.42
N ASP A 66 -1.82 -0.19 -14.07
CA ASP A 66 -2.59 -1.43 -13.88
C ASP A 66 -3.19 -1.65 -12.49
N TRP A 67 -3.28 -0.60 -11.67
CA TRP A 67 -4.02 -0.62 -10.42
C TRP A 67 -5.46 -0.16 -10.63
N LYS A 68 -6.42 -1.06 -10.44
CA LYS A 68 -7.85 -0.79 -10.62
C LYS A 68 -8.51 -0.58 -9.27
N LEU A 69 -9.10 0.59 -9.05
CA LEU A 69 -9.86 0.88 -7.81
C LEU A 69 -11.04 -0.08 -7.69
N ILE A 70 -11.20 -0.71 -6.53
CA ILE A 70 -12.31 -1.62 -6.20
C ILE A 70 -13.33 -0.87 -5.38
N ASP A 71 -12.93 -0.44 -4.19
CA ASP A 71 -13.79 0.19 -3.19
C ASP A 71 -12.99 1.09 -2.24
N SER A 72 -13.66 1.60 -1.22
CA SER A 72 -13.04 2.43 -0.19
C SER A 72 -13.86 2.44 1.08
N ILE A 73 -13.21 2.54 2.24
CA ILE A 73 -13.86 2.69 3.53
C ILE A 73 -13.35 3.94 4.27
N PRO A 74 -14.23 4.69 4.95
CA PRO A 74 -13.79 5.68 5.91
C PRO A 74 -13.12 4.96 7.08
N ILE A 75 -12.08 5.58 7.65
CA ILE A 75 -11.48 5.14 8.90
C ILE A 75 -11.41 6.33 9.83
N LYS A 76 -12.04 6.20 11.00
CA LYS A 76 -12.08 7.29 11.98
C LYS A 76 -10.80 7.32 12.80
N ARG A 77 -10.38 8.52 13.21
CA ARG A 77 -9.22 8.73 14.08
C ARG A 77 -9.30 7.88 15.36
N THR A 78 -10.49 7.69 15.90
CA THR A 78 -10.75 6.85 17.07
C THR A 78 -10.46 5.37 16.84
N GLU A 79 -10.65 4.88 15.61
CA GLU A 79 -10.36 3.49 15.23
C GLU A 79 -8.84 3.29 15.05
N ILE A 80 -8.17 4.16 14.29
CA ILE A 80 -6.74 3.99 13.99
C ILE A 80 -5.82 4.24 15.19
N LYS A 81 -6.23 5.10 16.14
CA LYS A 81 -5.42 5.40 17.33
C LYS A 81 -5.13 4.16 18.17
N ASN A 82 -6.04 3.20 18.15
CA ASN A 82 -5.92 1.96 18.89
C ASN A 82 -5.18 0.87 18.10
N MET A 83 -4.86 1.11 16.82
CA MET A 83 -4.06 0.21 15.99
C MET A 83 -2.57 0.45 16.27
N THR A 84 -2.06 -0.24 17.29
CA THR A 84 -0.65 -0.21 17.67
C THR A 84 -0.12 -1.61 17.93
N GLU A 85 1.17 -1.81 17.69
CA GLU A 85 1.90 -3.03 18.02
C GLU A 85 3.26 -2.64 18.59
N LEU A 86 3.60 -3.15 19.79
CA LEU A 86 4.79 -2.72 20.54
C LEU A 86 4.90 -1.18 20.67
N ASN A 87 3.77 -0.52 20.94
CA ASN A 87 3.62 0.94 21.00
C ASN A 87 3.91 1.70 19.70
N GLN A 88 4.04 1.02 18.56
CA GLN A 88 4.20 1.63 17.25
C GLN A 88 2.86 1.69 16.51
N PRO A 89 2.50 2.84 15.91
CA PRO A 89 1.35 2.94 15.01
C PRO A 89 1.45 1.98 13.83
N ILE A 90 0.45 1.10 13.68
CA ILE A 90 0.37 0.16 12.57
C ILE A 90 -0.97 0.26 11.85
N ILE A 91 -1.01 -0.30 10.65
CA ILE A 91 -2.22 -0.61 9.91
C ILE A 91 -2.14 -2.05 9.43
N ARG A 92 -3.27 -2.76 9.48
CA ARG A 92 -3.43 -4.05 8.80
C ARG A 92 -4.35 -3.81 7.61
N VAL A 93 -3.86 -4.12 6.43
CA VAL A 93 -4.61 -3.94 5.19
C VAL A 93 -5.46 -5.20 4.93
N PRO A 94 -6.78 -5.06 4.76
CA PRO A 94 -7.67 -6.20 4.57
C PRO A 94 -7.49 -6.80 3.17
N LEU A 95 -6.91 -8.00 3.12
CA LEU A 95 -6.66 -8.73 1.88
C LEU A 95 -7.91 -9.52 1.41
N LYS A 96 -8.85 -9.79 2.32
CA LYS A 96 -10.16 -10.44 2.09
C LYS A 96 -11.22 -9.78 2.98
N ASN A 97 -12.50 -9.87 2.57
CA ASN A 97 -13.68 -9.43 3.33
C ASN A 97 -13.57 -8.01 3.90
N PHE A 98 -13.64 -7.00 3.04
CA PHE A 98 -13.56 -5.58 3.37
C PHE A 98 -14.83 -5.09 4.10
N GLU A 99 -15.09 -5.62 5.30
CA GLU A 99 -16.17 -5.16 6.15
C GLU A 99 -15.63 -4.31 7.31
N PRO A 100 -16.03 -3.02 7.43
CA PRO A 100 -15.41 -2.07 8.36
C PRO A 100 -15.64 -2.36 9.85
N ASN A 101 -16.50 -3.33 10.19
CA ASN A 101 -17.00 -3.52 11.56
C ASN A 101 -17.22 -4.99 11.96
N SER A 102 -16.68 -5.94 11.21
CA SER A 102 -16.85 -7.33 11.58
C SER A 102 -15.75 -7.72 12.59
N LYS A 103 -16.14 -8.35 13.71
CA LYS A 103 -15.22 -9.10 14.60
C LYS A 103 -14.39 -10.17 13.85
N ASN A 104 -14.71 -10.38 12.57
CA ASN A 104 -14.16 -11.37 11.66
C ASN A 104 -13.45 -10.73 10.46
N ALA A 105 -13.13 -9.42 10.49
CA ALA A 105 -12.33 -8.79 9.44
C ALA A 105 -10.99 -9.51 9.36
N ASP A 106 -10.72 -10.13 8.21
CA ASP A 106 -9.56 -11.00 8.01
C ASP A 106 -8.32 -10.13 7.73
N TYR A 107 -7.80 -9.51 8.79
CA TYR A 107 -6.57 -8.73 8.79
C TYR A 107 -5.33 -9.62 8.66
N LYS A 108 -5.34 -10.53 7.68
CA LYS A 108 -4.26 -11.47 7.37
C LYS A 108 -2.96 -10.81 6.92
N SER A 109 -2.96 -9.51 6.60
CA SER A 109 -1.71 -8.84 6.31
C SER A 109 -0.84 -8.76 7.56
N GLN A 110 0.47 -8.90 7.37
CA GLN A 110 1.45 -8.47 8.36
C GLN A 110 1.22 -6.98 8.71
N PRO A 111 1.52 -6.56 9.96
CA PRO A 111 1.38 -5.17 10.36
C PRO A 111 2.31 -4.29 9.52
N LEU A 112 1.76 -3.24 8.92
CA LEU A 112 2.51 -2.23 8.17
C LEU A 112 2.62 -0.94 9.00
N PRO A 113 3.71 -0.16 8.86
CA PRO A 113 3.82 1.14 9.54
C PRO A 113 2.66 2.06 9.12
N ARG A 114 2.09 2.79 10.07
CA ARG A 114 1.05 3.80 9.81
C ARG A 114 1.52 5.18 10.24
N TRP A 115 1.50 6.13 9.31
CA TRP A 115 1.96 7.50 9.59
C TRP A 115 0.80 8.50 9.79
N ILE A 116 -0.34 8.26 9.15
CA ILE A 116 -1.52 9.12 9.22
C ILE A 116 -2.32 8.81 10.50
N ASN A 117 -2.59 9.85 11.31
CA ASN A 117 -3.22 9.75 12.64
C ASN A 117 -4.52 10.59 12.77
N ILE A 118 -5.17 10.86 11.65
CA ILE A 118 -6.41 11.65 11.55
C ILE A 118 -7.47 10.89 10.74
N ASP A 119 -8.70 11.41 10.72
CA ASP A 119 -9.78 10.85 9.89
C ASP A 119 -9.30 10.72 8.45
N SER A 120 -9.54 9.54 7.88
CA SER A 120 -8.95 9.13 6.61
C SER A 120 -9.91 8.24 5.83
N LYS A 121 -9.54 7.97 4.59
CA LYS A 121 -10.23 7.01 3.74
C LYS A 121 -9.21 6.03 3.14
N LEU A 122 -9.45 4.74 3.33
CA LEU A 122 -8.64 3.66 2.77
C LEU A 122 -9.29 3.20 1.47
N TYR A 123 -8.54 3.33 0.38
CA TYR A 123 -8.93 2.89 -0.96
C TYR A 123 -8.21 1.61 -1.29
N ARG A 124 -8.94 0.65 -1.85
CA ARG A 124 -8.40 -0.67 -2.19
C ARG A 124 -8.36 -0.85 -3.70
N PHE A 125 -7.27 -1.43 -4.18
CA PHE A 125 -6.97 -1.60 -5.58
C PHE A 125 -6.65 -3.05 -5.90
N LYS A 126 -7.17 -3.49 -7.04
CA LYS A 126 -6.71 -4.70 -7.72
C LYS A 126 -5.41 -4.38 -8.45
N THR A 127 -4.36 -5.13 -8.24
CA THR A 127 -3.08 -4.97 -8.97
C THR A 127 -2.82 -6.17 -9.88
N ASN A 128 -1.67 -6.17 -10.55
CA ASN A 128 -1.20 -7.32 -11.33
C ASN A 128 -0.41 -8.35 -10.50
N ARG A 129 -0.35 -8.17 -9.17
CA ARG A 129 0.33 -9.09 -8.24
C ARG A 129 -0.66 -9.99 -7.54
N LEU A 130 -0.28 -11.25 -7.37
CA LEU A 130 -1.01 -12.20 -6.55
C LEU A 130 -0.43 -12.24 -5.14
N ILE A 131 -1.31 -12.36 -4.17
CA ILE A 131 -1.05 -12.93 -2.85
C ILE A 131 -1.60 -14.35 -2.87
N PHE A 132 -0.84 -15.30 -2.32
CA PHE A 132 -1.24 -16.70 -2.22
C PHE A 132 -1.28 -17.13 -0.75
N ASP A 133 -2.41 -17.66 -0.29
CA ASP A 133 -2.53 -18.23 1.05
C ASP A 133 -2.23 -19.74 0.96
N SER A 134 -0.99 -20.12 1.29
CA SER A 134 -0.53 -21.51 1.22
C SER A 134 -1.29 -22.48 2.12
N ARG A 135 -2.08 -21.97 3.07
CA ARG A 135 -2.91 -22.80 3.95
C ARG A 135 -4.30 -23.07 3.38
N THR A 136 -4.79 -22.21 2.50
CA THR A 136 -6.16 -22.30 1.97
C THR A 136 -6.24 -22.49 0.46
N ASP A 137 -5.10 -22.49 -0.24
CA ASP A 137 -5.00 -22.53 -1.72
C ASP A 137 -5.75 -21.36 -2.40
N ASP A 138 -6.05 -20.32 -1.63
CA ASP A 138 -6.69 -19.12 -2.14
C ASP A 138 -5.66 -18.14 -2.67
N SER A 139 -6.05 -17.38 -3.69
CA SER A 139 -5.26 -16.25 -4.16
C SER A 139 -6.10 -15.00 -4.33
N THR A 140 -5.45 -13.83 -4.21
CA THR A 140 -6.08 -12.54 -4.45
C THR A 140 -5.08 -11.57 -5.07
N ASN A 141 -5.58 -10.64 -5.87
CA ASN A 141 -4.84 -9.49 -6.36
C ASN A 141 -5.39 -8.17 -5.82
N GLU A 142 -6.26 -8.23 -4.81
CA GLU A 142 -6.77 -7.08 -4.06
C GLU A 142 -5.75 -6.68 -2.99
N ASN A 143 -4.62 -6.16 -3.44
CA ASN A 143 -3.43 -6.03 -2.61
C ASN A 143 -2.70 -4.69 -2.74
N GLY A 144 -3.30 -3.71 -3.43
CA GLY A 144 -2.85 -2.33 -3.45
C GLY A 144 -3.77 -1.45 -2.60
N PHE A 145 -3.20 -0.54 -1.82
CA PHE A 145 -3.97 0.31 -0.92
C PHE A 145 -3.45 1.76 -0.93
N ILE A 146 -4.37 2.71 -0.78
CA ILE A 146 -4.04 4.11 -0.52
C ILE A 146 -4.83 4.57 0.70
N LEU A 147 -4.12 4.99 1.75
CA LEU A 147 -4.72 5.70 2.87
C LEU A 147 -4.55 7.20 2.61
N LEU A 148 -5.66 7.93 2.52
CA LEU A 148 -5.66 9.37 2.27
C LEU A 148 -6.33 10.07 3.44
N SER A 149 -5.66 11.06 4.04
CA SER A 149 -6.28 11.88 5.08
C SER A 149 -7.47 12.68 4.53
N GLU A 150 -8.51 12.92 5.32
CA GLU A 150 -9.70 13.66 4.86
C GLU A 150 -9.37 15.07 4.36
N ASN A 151 -8.33 15.71 4.93
CA ASN A 151 -7.85 17.03 4.51
C ASN A 151 -6.90 16.99 3.30
N GLY A 152 -6.53 15.81 2.79
CA GLY A 152 -5.63 15.63 1.64
C GLY A 152 -4.16 16.02 1.90
N MET A 153 -3.78 16.31 3.14
CA MET A 153 -2.41 16.74 3.48
C MET A 153 -1.43 15.58 3.65
N GLU A 154 -1.92 14.36 3.86
CA GLU A 154 -1.10 13.16 4.00
C GLU A 154 -1.69 12.03 3.17
N MET A 155 -0.82 11.25 2.54
CA MET A 155 -1.22 9.98 1.95
C MET A 155 -0.17 8.92 2.22
N SER A 156 -0.62 7.67 2.33
CA SER A 156 0.26 6.51 2.37
C SER A 156 -0.18 5.49 1.32
N VAL A 157 0.77 4.86 0.66
CA VAL A 157 0.54 3.76 -0.27
C VAL A 157 1.06 2.49 0.37
N TYR A 158 0.27 1.42 0.27
CA TYR A 158 0.69 0.09 0.67
C TYR A 158 0.50 -0.90 -0.48
N GLN A 159 1.42 -1.85 -0.62
CA GLN A 159 1.22 -3.04 -1.42
C GLN A 159 1.78 -4.25 -0.70
N VAL A 160 1.09 -5.39 -0.82
CA VAL A 160 1.55 -6.70 -0.34
C VAL A 160 1.51 -7.68 -1.52
N TRP A 161 2.48 -8.57 -1.65
CA TRP A 161 2.48 -9.61 -2.68
C TRP A 161 3.21 -10.87 -2.21
N GLY A 162 2.98 -11.98 -2.89
CA GLY A 162 3.60 -13.27 -2.57
C GLY A 162 2.82 -14.05 -1.51
N GLU A 163 3.50 -14.98 -0.86
CA GLU A 163 2.94 -15.90 0.15
C GLU A 163 2.86 -15.27 1.56
#